data_AF-A0A8B9HHV6-F1
#
_entry.id   AF-A0A8B9HHV6-F1
#
_cell.length_a   1.000
_cell.length_b   1.000
_cell.length_c   1.000
_cell.angle_alpha   90.00
_cell.angle_beta   90.00
_cell.angle_gamma   90.00
#
_symmetry.space_group_name_H-M   'P 1'
#
loop_
_entity.id
_entity.type
_entity.pdbx_description
1 polymer ?
#
loop_
_entity_poly.entity_id
_entity_poly.type
_entity_poly.pdbx_seq_one_letter_code
_entity_poly.pdbx_strand_id
1 'polypeptide(L)' 'MEKGARRRLRVCVATCNRADYSKLAPIMFGLKAQPELFELEVVVLGSHLIDDYG' A
#
# COMPACT_ATOMS: atom_id res chain seq x y z
N MET A 1 -12.66 -19.49 25.05
CA MET A 1 -11.47 -19.19 24.24
C MET A 1 -11.63 -17.81 23.66
N GLU A 2 -10.83 -16.85 24.16
CA GLU A 2 -10.89 -15.45 23.76
C GLU A 2 -10.69 -15.31 22.25
N LYS A 3 -11.75 -14.90 21.53
CA LYS A 3 -11.61 -14.30 20.21
C LYS A 3 -11.03 -12.90 20.42
N GLY A 4 -9.73 -12.82 20.72
CA GLY A 4 -9.01 -11.56 20.70
C GLY A 4 -9.32 -10.89 19.36
N ALA A 5 -9.92 -9.71 19.42
CA ALA A 5 -10.31 -8.95 18.22
C ALA A 5 -9.14 -9.00 17.23
N ARG A 6 -9.35 -9.60 16.04
CA ARG A 6 -8.29 -9.73 15.03
C ARG A 6 -7.79 -8.32 14.75
N ARG A 7 -6.64 -7.98 15.32
CA ARG A 7 -6.04 -6.65 15.17
C ARG A 7 -5.74 -6.46 13.69
N ARG A 8 -6.20 -5.35 13.12
CA ARG A 8 -5.91 -5.00 11.73
C ARG A 8 -4.40 -5.00 11.51
N LEU A 9 -3.95 -5.64 10.44
CA LEU A 9 -2.56 -5.59 10.03
C LEU A 9 -2.29 -4.22 9.39
N ARG A 10 -1.33 -3.49 9.94
CA ARG A 10 -0.92 -2.19 9.42
C ARG A 10 0.11 -2.42 8.33
N VAL A 11 -0.17 -1.99 7.12
CA VAL A 11 0.65 -2.21 5.93
C VAL A 11 1.05 -0.85 5.37
N CYS A 12 2.36 -0.63 5.20
CA CYS A 12 2.90 0.52 4.50
C CYS A 12 3.38 0.07 3.12
N VAL A 13 2.89 0.72 2.05
CA VAL A 13 3.38 0.50 0.69
C VAL A 13 4.14 1.76 0.25
N ALA A 14 5.44 1.61 0.09
CA ALA A 14 6.31 2.63 -0.47
C ALA A 14 6.45 2.40 -1.98
N THR A 15 6.04 3.37 -2.79
CA THR A 15 6.19 3.34 -4.25
C THR A 15 7.13 4.47 -4.66
N CYS A 16 8.11 4.14 -5.50
CA CYS A 16 9.21 5.05 -5.83
C CYS A 16 9.19 5.48 -7.31
N ASN A 17 8.52 4.72 -8.18
CA ASN A 17 8.45 5.00 -9.61
C ASN A 17 7.26 4.28 -10.30
N ARG A 18 7.06 4.57 -11.59
CA ARG A 18 6.01 3.94 -12.40
C ARG A 18 6.16 2.42 -12.54
N ALA A 19 7.39 1.91 -12.60
CA ALA A 19 7.66 0.50 -12.85
C ALA A 19 7.27 -0.39 -11.64
N ASP A 20 7.51 0.08 -10.41
CA ASP A 20 7.02 -0.57 -9.21
C ASP A 20 5.51 -0.34 -9.03
N TYR A 21 5.02 0.87 -9.26
CA TYR A 21 3.61 1.21 -9.11
C TYR A 21 2.72 0.32 -9.99
N SER A 22 3.15 0.04 -11.23
CA SER A 22 2.43 -0.85 -12.14
C SER A 22 2.14 -2.25 -11.56
N LYS A 23 2.94 -2.73 -10.61
CA LYS A 23 2.81 -4.05 -9.97
C LYS A 23 2.25 -3.95 -8.55
N LEU A 24 2.52 -2.85 -7.86
CA LEU A 24 2.02 -2.59 -6.51
C LEU A 24 0.57 -2.11 -6.51
N ALA A 25 0.10 -1.41 -7.55
CA ALA A 25 -1.26 -0.89 -7.61
C ALA A 25 -2.34 -1.98 -7.43
N PRO A 26 -2.29 -3.13 -8.12
CA PRO A 26 -3.24 -4.23 -7.88
C PRO A 26 -3.22 -4.74 -6.44
N ILE A 27 -2.05 -4.79 -5.79
CA ILE A 27 -1.91 -5.23 -4.39
C ILE A 27 -2.53 -4.19 -3.45
N MET A 28 -2.26 -2.90 -3.67
CA MET A 28 -2.88 -1.80 -2.91
C MET A 28 -4.40 -1.82 -3.04
N PHE A 29 -4.93 -2.10 -4.23
CA PHE A 29 -6.38 -2.28 -4.43
C PHE A 29 -6.93 -3.47 -3.62
N GLY A 30 -6.24 -4.61 -3.62
CA GLY A 30 -6.64 -5.78 -2.84
C GLY A 30 -6.64 -5.51 -1.33
N LEU A 31 -5.59 -4.85 -0.81
CA LEU A 31 -5.50 -4.46 0.59
C LEU A 31 -6.61 -3.49 0.99
N LYS A 32 -6.89 -2.48 0.15
CA LYS A 32 -7.95 -1.49 0.38
C LYS A 32 -9.35 -2.09 0.35
N ALA A 33 -9.54 -3.20 -0.37
CA ALA A 33 -10.82 -3.91 -0.43
C ALA A 33 -11.17 -4.70 0.83
N GLN A 34 -10.22 -4.89 1.77
CA GLN A 34 -10.40 -5.65 3.01
C GLN A 34 -10.06 -4.80 4.27
N PRO A 35 -10.74 -3.67 4.51
CA PRO A 35 -10.42 -2.73 5.59
C PRO A 35 -10.66 -3.29 7.01
N GLU A 36 -11.42 -4.38 7.13
CA GLU A 36 -11.61 -5.13 8.37
C GLU A 36 -10.36 -5.92 8.78
N LEU A 37 -9.51 -6.26 7.80
CA LEU A 37 -8.26 -7.01 8.00
C LEU A 37 -7.03 -6.12 7.94
N PHE A 38 -7.04 -5.07 7.11
CA PHE A 38 -5.86 -4.25 6.83
C PHE A 38 -6.10 -2.76 7.07
N GLU A 39 -5.05 -2.09 7.56
CA GLU A 39 -4.91 -0.63 7.60
C GLU A 39 -3.77 -0.27 6.65
N LEU A 40 -4.07 0.42 5.55
CA LEU A 40 -3.11 0.71 4.49
C LEU A 40 -2.65 2.17 4.55
N GLU A 41 -1.33 2.36 4.63
CA GLU A 41 -0.64 3.63 4.44
C GLU A 41 0.18 3.57 3.16
N VAL A 42 0.14 4.63 2.34
CA VAL A 42 0.89 4.70 1.08
C VAL A 42 1.88 5.84 1.16
N VAL A 43 3.15 5.54 0.95
CA VAL A 43 4.24 6.53 0.88
C VAL A 43 4.69 6.66 -0.57
N VAL A 44 4.61 7.87 -1.09
CA VAL A 44 5.10 8.22 -2.43
C VAL A 44 6.43 8.92 -2.27
N LEU A 45 7.45 8.42 -2.97
CA LEU A 45 8.81 8.93 -2.91
C LEU A 45 9.52 8.73 -4.26
N GLY A 46 10.79 9.10 -4.34
CA GLY A 46 11.65 8.82 -5.50
C GLY A 46 11.22 9.55 -6.77
N SER A 47 11.34 8.87 -7.91
CA SER A 47 11.04 9.41 -9.25
C SER A 47 9.62 9.92 -9.42
N HIS A 48 8.66 9.49 -8.58
CA HIS A 48 7.31 10.07 -8.60
C HIS A 48 7.26 11.56 -8.29
N LEU A 49 8.28 12.09 -7.62
CA LEU A 49 8.35 13.50 -7.20
C LEU A 49 9.26 14.33 -8.13
N ILE A 50 9.71 13.76 -9.24
CA ILE A 50 10.59 14.43 -10.21
C ILE A 50 9.81 14.64 -11.50
N ASP A 51 9.67 15.90 -11.92
CA ASP A 51 8.84 16.28 -13.06
C ASP A 51 9.35 15.77 -14.42
N ASP A 52 10.67 15.60 -14.57
CA ASP A 52 11.33 15.23 -15.83
C ASP A 52 11.80 13.76 -15.88
N TYR A 53 11.32 12.90 -14.98
CA TYR A 53 11.70 11.48 -14.97
C TYR A 53 10.74 10.64 -15.81
N GLY A 54 11.02 10.55 -17.12
CA GLY A 54 10.29 9.73 -18.09
C GLY A 54 10.38 8.22 -17.85
#